data_AF-A0AAV6UVE2-F1
#
_entry.id   AF-A0AAV6UVE2-F1
#
_cell.length_a   1.000
_cell.length_b   1.000
_cell.length_c   1.000
_cell.angle_alpha   90.00
_cell.angle_beta   90.00
_cell.angle_gamma   90.00
#
_symmetry.space_group_name_H-M   'P 1'
#
loop_
_entity.id
_entity.type
_entity.pdbx_description
1 polymer ?
#
loop_
_entity_poly.entity_id
_entity_poly.type
_entity_poly.pdbx_seq_one_letter_code
_entity_poly.pdbx_strand_id
1 'polypeptide(L)'
;MIVRFGYWLVLLTVCCVTLANSEVYTDEVEFDNNTFVDNVPFQSDCDCGKFSRSCSYVEGKKKCICYDLYADKQGTCVSCYCKNANYYNRCEFDDSGSKKCNCLKGYAELNGDCQECNCGEHGNCILYAWGKTCRCENGYADNYGTCKECDCGEHGICSFSAEYKQCSCDSKFAENDFGKCEACDCGENASLLC
;
A
#
# COMPACT_ATOMS: atom_id res chain seq x y z
N MET A 1 18.78 -65.13 -2.26
CA MET A 1 18.44 -66.37 -3.00
C MET A 1 17.43 -65.99 -4.07
N ILE A 2 17.92 -65.85 -5.30
CA ILE A 2 17.15 -65.52 -6.51
C ILE A 2 16.69 -66.85 -7.09
N VAL A 3 15.40 -66.98 -7.39
CA VAL A 3 14.88 -68.00 -8.32
C VAL A 3 13.92 -67.31 -9.28
N ARG A 4 14.01 -67.71 -10.54
CA ARG A 4 13.71 -66.98 -11.76
C ARG A 4 12.70 -67.80 -12.60
N PHE A 5 11.89 -67.08 -13.39
CA PHE A 5 11.37 -67.40 -14.74
C PHE A 5 10.17 -68.34 -15.00
N GLY A 6 9.36 -67.89 -15.98
CA GLY A 6 8.51 -68.68 -16.90
C GLY A 6 7.15 -68.02 -17.17
N TYR A 7 6.97 -67.05 -18.08
CA TYR A 7 6.62 -67.16 -19.52
C TYR A 7 5.54 -68.20 -19.89
N TRP A 8 4.49 -67.74 -20.61
CA TRP A 8 3.77 -68.32 -21.79
C TRP A 8 2.47 -67.50 -22.01
N LEU A 9 2.40 -66.53 -22.93
CA LEU A 9 2.08 -66.59 -24.38
C LEU A 9 0.67 -67.11 -24.77
N VAL A 10 -0.17 -66.13 -25.18
CA VAL A 10 -1.12 -66.10 -26.32
C VAL A 10 -2.26 -67.12 -26.41
N LEU A 11 -3.49 -66.62 -26.49
CA LEU A 11 -4.48 -67.09 -27.47
C LEU A 11 -5.52 -66.00 -27.79
N LEU A 12 -5.55 -65.63 -29.06
CA LEU A 12 -6.56 -64.80 -29.72
C LEU A 12 -7.96 -65.43 -29.60
N THR A 13 -8.99 -64.58 -29.49
CA THR A 13 -10.29 -64.91 -30.09
C THR A 13 -10.98 -63.63 -30.57
N VAL A 14 -11.14 -63.57 -31.88
CA VAL A 14 -11.93 -62.62 -32.66
C VAL A 14 -13.42 -62.90 -32.41
N CYS A 15 -14.22 -61.88 -32.13
CA CYS A 15 -15.64 -61.92 -32.45
C CYS A 15 -16.15 -60.55 -32.93
N CYS A 16 -16.80 -60.64 -34.08
CA CYS A 16 -17.33 -59.61 -34.95
C CYS A 16 -18.61 -58.94 -34.41
N VAL A 17 -18.75 -57.67 -34.80
CA VAL A 17 -19.96 -57.02 -35.35
C VAL A 17 -21.18 -56.84 -34.45
N THR A 18 -21.52 -55.57 -34.22
CA THR A 18 -22.86 -54.94 -34.41
C THR A 18 -22.64 -53.42 -34.19
N LEU A 19 -22.46 -52.62 -35.25
CA LEU A 19 -23.51 -51.85 -35.93
C LEU A 19 -24.59 -51.32 -34.97
N ALA A 20 -24.38 -50.09 -34.47
CA ALA A 20 -25.45 -49.21 -34.04
C ALA A 20 -25.07 -47.78 -34.47
N ASN A 21 -25.90 -47.27 -35.37
CA ASN A 21 -25.83 -45.95 -35.98
C ASN A 21 -25.89 -44.85 -34.91
N SER A 22 -24.96 -43.90 -34.97
CA SER A 22 -25.20 -42.56 -34.47
C SER A 22 -25.08 -41.61 -35.66
N GLU A 23 -26.22 -41.25 -36.22
CA GLU A 23 -26.34 -40.18 -37.20
C GLU A 23 -25.87 -38.89 -36.53
N VAL A 24 -24.72 -38.38 -36.99
CA VAL A 24 -24.25 -37.05 -36.64
C VAL A 24 -25.06 -36.08 -37.48
N TYR A 25 -26.04 -35.45 -36.84
CA TYR A 25 -26.82 -34.37 -37.41
C TYR A 25 -25.91 -33.13 -37.49
N THR A 26 -25.36 -32.87 -38.67
CA THR A 26 -24.69 -31.60 -38.98
C THR A 26 -25.77 -30.62 -39.45
N ASP A 27 -26.19 -29.71 -38.57
CA ASP A 27 -26.92 -28.52 -39.01
C ASP A 27 -25.96 -27.63 -39.80
N GLU A 28 -26.15 -27.59 -41.12
CA GLU A 28 -25.61 -26.55 -41.98
C GLU A 28 -26.36 -25.25 -41.65
N VAL A 29 -25.73 -24.40 -40.83
CA VAL A 29 -26.19 -23.01 -40.66
C VAL A 29 -25.77 -22.24 -41.90
N GLU A 30 -26.72 -22.02 -42.81
CA GLU A 30 -26.60 -21.03 -43.88
C GLU A 30 -26.39 -19.65 -43.24
N PHE A 31 -25.17 -19.13 -43.34
CA PHE A 31 -24.85 -17.77 -42.91
C PHE A 31 -25.20 -16.83 -44.06
N ASP A 32 -26.36 -16.19 -43.96
CA ASP A 32 -26.78 -15.14 -44.88
C ASP A 32 -25.74 -14.00 -44.88
N ASN A 33 -25.09 -13.84 -46.03
CA ASN A 33 -24.29 -12.67 -46.38
C ASN A 33 -25.23 -11.46 -46.52
N ASN A 34 -25.48 -10.72 -45.44
CA ASN A 34 -25.90 -9.34 -45.57
C ASN A 34 -25.55 -8.47 -44.35
N THR A 35 -24.60 -7.57 -44.58
CA THR A 35 -24.49 -6.23 -43.97
C THR A 35 -24.62 -6.16 -42.45
N PHE A 36 -23.58 -6.53 -41.72
CA PHE A 36 -23.30 -5.85 -40.45
C PHE A 36 -22.22 -4.80 -40.71
N VAL A 37 -22.65 -3.55 -40.63
CA VAL A 37 -21.80 -2.37 -40.73
C VAL A 37 -20.71 -2.47 -39.67
N ASP A 38 -19.46 -2.59 -40.11
CA ASP A 38 -18.28 -2.39 -39.29
C ASP A 38 -18.28 -0.98 -38.71
N ASN A 39 -18.84 -0.85 -37.50
CA ASN A 39 -18.66 0.29 -36.61
C ASN A 39 -18.63 -0.19 -35.16
N VAL A 40 -17.97 -1.32 -34.90
CA VAL A 40 -17.44 -1.56 -33.56
C VAL A 40 -16.19 -0.69 -33.47
N PRO A 41 -16.17 0.36 -32.61
CA PRO A 41 -14.95 1.14 -32.42
C PRO A 41 -13.86 0.16 -32.02
N PHE A 42 -12.84 0.10 -32.87
CA PHE A 42 -11.57 -0.60 -32.73
C PHE A 42 -11.34 -0.98 -31.27
N GLN A 43 -11.54 -2.26 -30.94
CA GLN A 43 -11.19 -2.82 -29.66
C GLN A 43 -9.68 -2.65 -29.55
N SER A 44 -9.27 -1.52 -28.98
CA SER A 44 -7.88 -1.14 -28.89
C SER A 44 -7.20 -2.20 -28.05
N ASP A 45 -6.44 -3.03 -28.74
CA ASP A 45 -5.76 -4.19 -28.18
C ASP A 45 -5.01 -3.71 -26.95
N CYS A 46 -5.46 -4.18 -25.80
CA CYS A 46 -5.09 -3.57 -24.54
C CYS A 46 -3.76 -4.12 -24.07
N ASP A 47 -2.71 -3.80 -24.83
CA ASP A 47 -1.38 -4.29 -24.59
C ASP A 47 -0.74 -3.48 -23.46
N CYS A 48 -0.64 -4.11 -22.30
CA CYS A 48 0.01 -3.60 -21.10
C CYS A 48 1.39 -4.25 -20.87
N GLY A 49 1.87 -5.02 -21.85
CA GLY A 49 3.08 -5.82 -21.79
C GLY A 49 2.93 -7.13 -21.01
N LYS A 50 4.02 -7.90 -20.98
CA LYS A 50 4.12 -9.27 -20.44
C LYS A 50 3.73 -9.42 -18.96
N PHE A 51 3.82 -8.33 -18.18
CA PHE A 51 3.58 -8.35 -16.74
C PHE A 51 2.21 -7.79 -16.34
N SER A 52 1.28 -7.76 -17.30
CA SER A 52 -0.10 -7.39 -17.07
C SER A 52 -1.00 -8.61 -16.85
N ARG A 53 -1.99 -8.44 -15.98
CA ARG A 53 -3.11 -9.37 -15.75
C ARG A 53 -4.31 -8.98 -16.60
N SER A 54 -4.59 -7.68 -16.66
CA SER A 54 -5.68 -7.09 -17.42
C SER A 54 -5.46 -5.58 -17.52
N CYS A 55 -6.42 -4.87 -18.10
CA CYS A 55 -6.37 -3.43 -18.21
C CYS A 55 -7.80 -2.86 -18.16
N SER A 56 -7.87 -1.53 -18.06
CA SER A 56 -9.11 -0.76 -18.13
C SER A 56 -8.81 0.62 -18.71
N TYR A 57 -9.85 1.37 -19.07
CA TYR A 57 -9.74 2.77 -19.43
C TYR A 57 -10.41 3.62 -18.35
N VAL A 58 -9.66 4.54 -17.76
CA VAL A 58 -10.16 5.50 -16.77
C VAL A 58 -9.94 6.89 -17.35
N GLU A 59 -11.00 7.66 -17.54
CA GLU A 59 -10.95 9.00 -18.16
C GLU A 59 -10.26 9.00 -19.54
N GLY A 60 -10.50 7.95 -20.33
CA GLY A 60 -9.87 7.78 -21.65
C GLY A 60 -8.39 7.40 -21.61
N LYS A 61 -7.77 7.29 -20.43
CA LYS A 61 -6.40 6.80 -20.25
C LYS A 61 -6.39 5.30 -19.99
N LYS A 62 -5.54 4.58 -20.73
CA LYS A 62 -5.28 3.16 -20.49
C LYS A 62 -4.61 2.99 -19.12
N LYS A 63 -5.16 2.10 -18.29
CA LYS A 63 -4.66 1.75 -16.96
C LYS A 63 -4.52 0.24 -16.85
N CYS A 64 -3.31 -0.23 -16.62
CA CYS A 64 -2.96 -1.63 -16.54
C CYS A 64 -3.09 -2.15 -15.11
N ILE A 65 -3.59 -3.38 -14.98
CA ILE A 65 -3.57 -4.16 -13.75
C ILE A 65 -2.39 -5.12 -13.87
N CYS A 66 -1.35 -4.91 -13.07
CA CYS A 66 -0.09 -5.64 -13.18
C CYS A 66 0.01 -6.82 -12.20
N TYR A 67 0.95 -7.73 -12.45
CA TYR A 67 1.35 -8.73 -11.45
C TYR A 67 2.07 -8.08 -10.25
N ASP A 68 2.20 -8.83 -9.15
CA ASP A 68 2.89 -8.36 -7.96
C ASP A 68 4.34 -7.95 -8.29
N LEU A 69 4.85 -6.89 -7.64
CA LEU A 69 6.13 -6.24 -7.93
C LEU A 69 6.20 -5.48 -9.27
N TYR A 70 5.08 -5.33 -9.97
CA TYR A 70 4.94 -4.47 -11.15
C TYR A 70 3.84 -3.44 -10.90
N ALA A 71 4.00 -2.25 -11.48
CA ALA A 71 3.01 -1.19 -11.44
C ALA A 71 2.83 -0.58 -12.83
N ASP A 72 1.65 -0.02 -13.06
CA ASP A 72 1.40 0.76 -14.28
C ASP A 72 2.30 1.99 -14.28
N LYS A 73 3.09 2.12 -15.34
CA LYS A 73 3.82 3.33 -15.68
C LYS A 73 3.40 3.76 -17.07
N GLN A 74 2.49 4.72 -17.14
CA GLN A 74 2.01 5.30 -18.40
C GLN A 74 1.46 4.23 -19.36
N GLY A 75 0.65 3.30 -18.85
CA GLY A 75 -0.01 2.28 -19.65
C GLY A 75 0.87 1.08 -20.01
N THR A 76 1.96 0.86 -19.28
CA THR A 76 2.79 -0.35 -19.38
C THR A 76 3.16 -0.84 -17.98
N CYS A 77 3.10 -2.15 -17.75
CA CYS A 77 3.54 -2.73 -16.48
C CYS A 77 5.07 -2.78 -16.41
N VAL A 78 5.65 -2.01 -15.48
CA VAL A 78 7.10 -1.93 -15.22
C VAL A 78 7.38 -2.39 -13.79
N SER A 79 8.55 -2.97 -13.56
CA SER A 79 8.95 -3.40 -12.21
C SER A 79 8.92 -2.22 -11.24
N CYS A 80 8.28 -2.43 -10.10
CA CYS A 80 8.12 -1.46 -9.03
C CYS A 80 8.48 -2.15 -7.72
N TYR A 81 9.66 -1.83 -7.21
CA TYR A 81 10.18 -2.40 -5.98
C TYR A 81 10.70 -1.30 -5.07
N CYS A 82 10.24 -1.29 -3.84
CA CYS A 82 10.79 -0.49 -2.75
C CYS A 82 11.74 -1.38 -1.96
N LYS A 83 12.88 -0.87 -1.51
CA LYS A 83 13.83 -1.67 -0.72
C LYS A 83 13.11 -2.33 0.47
N ASN A 84 13.24 -3.66 0.54
CA ASN A 84 12.66 -4.56 1.55
C ASN A 84 11.13 -4.67 1.50
N ALA A 85 10.63 -5.82 1.05
CA ALA A 85 9.20 -6.14 0.96
C ALA A 85 8.44 -6.08 2.29
N ASN A 86 9.16 -6.08 3.42
CA ASN A 86 8.54 -6.02 4.74
C ASN A 86 8.19 -4.60 5.20
N TYR A 87 8.57 -3.55 4.45
CA TYR A 87 8.45 -2.15 4.90
C TYR A 87 7.42 -1.34 4.11
N TYR A 88 6.77 -1.95 3.11
CA TYR A 88 5.77 -1.29 2.26
C TYR A 88 4.64 -2.26 1.91
N ASN A 89 3.46 -1.73 1.61
CA ASN A 89 2.32 -2.51 1.14
C ASN A 89 2.10 -2.39 -0.37
N ARG A 90 2.52 -1.28 -0.98
CA ARG A 90 2.33 -1.00 -2.41
C ARG A 90 3.44 -0.11 -2.96
N CYS A 91 3.80 -0.35 -4.21
CA CYS A 91 4.66 0.49 -5.01
C CYS A 91 3.85 1.00 -6.22
N GLU A 92 3.99 2.28 -6.56
CA GLU A 92 3.34 2.90 -7.71
C GLU A 92 4.24 3.94 -8.38
N PHE A 93 3.83 4.43 -9.54
CA PHE A 93 4.49 5.55 -10.21
C PHE A 93 3.56 6.76 -10.19
N ASP A 94 4.11 7.93 -9.89
CA ASP A 94 3.37 9.18 -10.03
C ASP A 94 3.30 9.64 -11.51
N ASP A 95 2.63 10.75 -11.77
CA ASP A 95 2.44 11.30 -13.11
C ASP A 95 3.77 11.68 -13.81
N SER A 96 4.83 11.96 -13.03
CA SER A 96 6.18 12.21 -13.56
C SER A 96 6.92 10.91 -13.93
N GLY A 97 6.35 9.76 -13.59
CA GLY A 97 6.97 8.45 -13.73
C GLY A 97 7.98 8.15 -12.61
N SER A 98 7.96 8.93 -11.54
CA SER A 98 8.79 8.72 -10.35
C SER A 98 8.16 7.66 -9.45
N LYS A 99 9.00 6.79 -8.92
CA LYS A 99 8.57 5.66 -8.08
C LYS A 99 8.13 6.16 -6.70
N LYS A 100 6.98 5.70 -6.23
CA LYS A 100 6.38 5.99 -4.93
C LYS A 100 6.12 4.71 -4.15
N CYS A 101 6.36 4.77 -2.86
CA CYS A 101 6.29 3.63 -1.96
C CYS A 101 5.34 3.94 -0.82
N ASN A 102 4.24 3.21 -0.76
CA ASN A 102 3.32 3.28 0.37
C ASN A 102 3.92 2.46 1.52
N CYS A 103 4.58 3.14 2.45
CA CYS A 103 5.30 2.53 3.55
C CYS A 103 4.35 2.09 4.68
N LEU A 104 4.74 1.03 5.40
CA LEU A 104 4.01 0.59 6.60
C LEU A 104 4.22 1.56 7.77
N LYS A 105 3.38 1.47 8.80
CA LYS A 105 3.53 2.26 10.04
C LYS A 105 4.93 2.04 10.63
N GLY A 106 5.59 3.13 11.01
CA GLY A 106 6.98 3.10 11.48
C GLY A 106 8.02 3.21 10.37
N TYR A 107 7.60 3.38 9.11
CA TYR A 107 8.45 3.62 7.97
C TYR A 107 7.95 4.82 7.16
N ALA A 108 8.85 5.51 6.48
CA ALA A 108 8.53 6.63 5.59
C ALA A 108 9.36 6.55 4.30
N GLU A 109 8.81 7.10 3.22
CA GLU A 109 9.49 7.13 1.92
C GLU A 109 10.61 8.18 1.93
N LEU A 110 11.82 7.76 1.57
CA LEU A 110 12.94 8.65 1.27
C LEU A 110 13.65 8.14 0.01
N ASN A 111 13.66 8.97 -1.04
CA ASN A 111 14.24 8.65 -2.36
C ASN A 111 13.65 7.39 -3.02
N GLY A 112 12.33 7.19 -2.91
CA GLY A 112 11.65 6.05 -3.49
C GLY A 112 11.91 4.72 -2.78
N ASP A 113 12.34 4.75 -1.52
CA ASP A 113 12.48 3.56 -0.68
C ASP A 113 11.88 3.83 0.71
N CYS A 114 11.31 2.80 1.33
CA CYS A 114 10.82 2.89 2.70
C CYS A 114 11.98 2.68 3.68
N GLN A 115 12.15 3.63 4.58
CA GLN A 115 13.17 3.60 5.61
C GLN A 115 12.52 3.77 6.98
N GLU A 116 13.19 3.28 8.02
CA GLU A 116 12.67 3.34 9.38
C GLU A 116 12.42 4.79 9.80
N CYS A 117 11.20 5.05 10.25
CA CYS A 117 10.71 6.34 10.67
C CYS A 117 9.64 6.10 11.76
N ASN A 118 10.10 5.70 12.94
CA ASN A 118 9.23 5.41 14.07
C ASN A 118 9.23 6.57 15.06
N CYS A 119 8.07 7.19 15.28
CA CYS A 119 7.87 8.25 16.27
C CYS A 119 7.15 7.77 17.53
N GLY A 120 6.95 6.46 17.69
CA GLY A 120 6.12 5.91 18.75
C GLY A 120 4.62 6.05 18.46
N GLU A 121 3.81 5.84 19.49
CA GLU A 121 2.38 6.12 19.43
C GLU A 121 2.13 7.64 19.43
N HIS A 122 0.97 8.06 18.92
CA HIS A 122 0.60 9.48 18.84
C HIS A 122 1.59 10.36 18.04
N GLY A 123 2.41 9.76 17.18
CA GLY A 123 3.42 10.43 16.39
C GLY A 123 3.33 10.10 14.91
N ASN A 124 3.30 11.14 14.08
CA ASN A 124 3.47 11.01 12.63
C ASN A 124 4.92 11.32 12.27
N CYS A 125 5.56 10.40 11.53
CA CYS A 125 6.97 10.53 11.17
C CYS A 125 7.15 11.10 9.76
N ILE A 126 8.04 12.08 9.63
CA ILE A 126 8.49 12.61 8.35
C ILE A 126 10.00 12.37 8.27
N LEU A 127 10.45 11.80 7.15
CA LEU A 127 11.86 11.49 6.94
C LEU A 127 12.47 12.44 5.91
N TYR A 128 13.59 13.06 6.29
CA TYR A 128 14.41 13.91 5.43
C TYR A 128 15.80 13.28 5.26
N ALA A 129 16.57 13.82 4.31
CA ALA A 129 17.96 13.38 4.09
C ALA A 129 18.87 13.57 5.33
N TRP A 130 18.56 14.54 6.19
CA TRP A 130 19.29 14.84 7.42
C TRP A 130 18.73 14.15 8.68
N GLY A 131 17.67 13.36 8.55
CA GLY A 131 17.07 12.64 9.68
C GLY A 131 15.54 12.72 9.69
N LYS A 132 14.94 12.15 10.74
CA LYS A 132 13.49 12.14 10.93
C LYS A 132 13.03 13.32 11.77
N THR A 133 11.76 13.68 11.60
CA THR A 133 11.04 14.64 12.44
C THR A 133 9.71 14.01 12.84
N CYS A 134 9.37 14.10 14.13
CA CYS A 134 8.12 13.60 14.67
C CYS A 134 7.14 14.75 14.87
N ARG A 135 5.94 14.59 14.31
CA ARG A 135 4.79 15.47 14.59
C ARG A 135 3.86 14.73 15.54
N CYS A 136 3.85 15.16 16.79
CA CYS A 136 3.05 14.55 17.83
C CYS A 136 1.63 15.10 17.83
N GLU A 137 0.68 14.27 18.26
CA GLU A 137 -0.71 14.67 18.51
C GLU A 137 -0.80 15.62 19.72
N ASN A 138 -1.93 16.30 19.87
CA ASN A 138 -2.16 17.19 21.00
C ASN A 138 -2.03 16.42 22.33
N GLY A 139 -1.37 17.03 23.31
CA GLY A 139 -1.04 16.37 24.58
C GLY A 139 0.18 15.46 24.52
N TYR A 140 0.92 15.45 23.40
CA TYR A 140 2.19 14.74 23.24
C TYR A 140 3.25 15.69 22.69
N ALA A 141 4.51 15.47 23.06
CA ALA A 141 5.65 16.22 22.54
C ALA A 141 6.81 15.29 22.17
N ASP A 142 7.66 15.75 21.24
CA ASP A 142 8.86 15.00 20.87
C ASP A 142 9.84 14.97 22.06
N ASN A 143 10.26 13.77 22.40
CA ASN A 143 11.31 13.50 23.36
C ASN A 143 12.30 12.52 22.72
N TYR A 144 13.42 13.04 22.24
CA TYR A 144 14.48 12.29 21.55
C TYR A 144 13.99 11.48 20.34
N GLY A 145 13.13 12.08 19.52
CA GLY A 145 12.65 11.45 18.28
C GLY A 145 11.53 10.42 18.49
N THR A 146 10.82 10.50 19.61
CA THR A 146 9.58 9.77 19.88
C THR A 146 8.58 10.69 20.59
N CYS A 147 7.30 10.52 20.30
CA CYS A 147 6.23 11.26 20.97
C CYS A 147 5.94 10.64 22.33
N LYS A 148 6.00 11.47 23.37
CA LYS A 148 5.63 11.09 24.74
C LYS A 148 4.56 12.03 25.27
N GLU A 149 3.74 11.52 26.17
CA GLU A 149 2.68 12.29 26.82
C GLU A 149 3.26 13.55 27.48
N CYS A 150 2.65 14.68 27.16
CA CYS A 150 3.09 16.01 27.52
C CYS A 150 1.85 16.91 27.58
N ASP A 151 1.14 16.86 28.70
CA ASP A 151 -0.10 17.61 28.91
C ASP A 151 0.11 18.73 29.93
N CYS A 152 0.14 19.98 29.48
CA CYS A 152 0.19 21.18 30.31
C CYS A 152 -1.18 21.85 30.51
N GLY A 153 -2.28 21.23 30.06
CA GLY A 153 -3.60 21.87 30.00
C GLY A 153 -3.77 22.84 28.82
N GLU A 154 -4.95 23.43 28.71
CA GLU A 154 -5.35 24.26 27.55
C GLU A 154 -4.54 25.57 27.42
N HIS A 155 -3.95 26.04 28.51
CA HIS A 155 -3.19 27.29 28.59
C HIS A 155 -1.68 27.07 28.68
N GLY A 156 -1.21 25.91 28.23
CA GLY A 156 0.19 25.53 28.31
C GLY A 156 0.70 24.90 27.03
N ILE A 157 1.86 25.37 26.56
CA ILE A 157 2.65 24.66 25.55
C ILE A 157 3.59 23.70 26.27
N CYS A 158 3.52 22.42 25.90
CA CYS A 158 4.34 21.37 26.51
C CYS A 158 5.57 21.03 25.66
N SER A 159 6.71 20.85 26.30
CA SER A 159 7.95 20.37 25.67
C SER A 159 8.79 19.54 26.64
N PHE A 160 9.86 18.91 26.14
CA PHE A 160 10.82 18.19 26.97
C PHE A 160 12.19 18.87 26.92
N SER A 161 12.83 18.98 28.08
CA SER A 161 14.23 19.38 28.22
C SER A 161 14.95 18.38 29.12
N ALA A 162 15.98 17.72 28.59
CA ALA A 162 16.73 16.67 29.29
C ALA A 162 15.82 15.60 29.93
N GLU A 163 14.82 15.14 29.17
CA GLU A 163 13.77 14.18 29.59
C GLU A 163 12.71 14.70 30.57
N TYR A 164 12.87 15.91 31.11
CA TYR A 164 11.86 16.52 31.99
C TYR A 164 10.83 17.29 31.18
N LYS A 165 9.56 17.08 31.51
CA LYS A 165 8.44 17.86 30.99
C LYS A 165 8.59 19.32 31.42
N GLN A 166 8.34 20.24 30.49
CA GLN A 166 8.34 21.68 30.72
C GLN A 166 7.06 22.29 30.16
N CYS A 167 6.38 23.09 30.97
CA CYS A 167 5.21 23.86 30.58
C CYS A 167 5.57 25.33 30.41
N SER A 168 5.23 25.89 29.25
CA SER A 168 5.20 27.32 29.04
C SER A 168 3.74 27.77 29.08
N CYS A 169 3.34 28.41 30.18
CA CYS A 169 1.97 28.87 30.37
C CYS A 169 1.69 30.21 29.68
N ASP A 170 0.44 30.40 29.25
CA ASP A 170 -0.06 31.69 28.77
C ASP A 170 0.00 32.76 29.87
N SER A 171 -0.07 34.04 29.47
CA SER A 171 -0.12 35.15 30.44
C SER A 171 -1.30 34.99 31.41
N LYS A 172 -1.05 35.16 32.72
CA LYS A 172 -1.98 34.96 33.85
C LYS A 172 -2.25 33.50 34.24
N PHE A 173 -1.52 32.56 33.65
CA PHE A 173 -1.52 31.16 34.05
C PHE A 173 -0.14 30.77 34.58
N ALA A 174 -0.09 29.88 35.56
CA ALA A 174 1.16 29.27 36.01
C ALA A 174 0.94 27.77 36.27
N GLU A 175 2.06 27.06 36.31
CA GLU A 175 2.07 25.62 36.54
C GLU A 175 1.73 25.30 38.00
N ASN A 176 0.72 24.46 38.20
CA ASN A 176 0.33 23.97 39.52
C ASN A 176 1.15 22.73 39.96
N ASP A 177 0.87 22.21 41.16
CA ASP A 177 1.55 21.01 41.70
C ASP A 177 1.37 19.74 40.85
N PHE A 178 0.41 19.73 39.92
CA PHE A 178 0.16 18.64 38.97
C PHE A 178 0.84 18.83 37.61
N GLY A 179 1.59 19.92 37.44
CA GLY A 179 2.28 20.25 36.21
C GLY A 179 1.36 20.73 35.09
N LYS A 180 0.24 21.39 35.43
CA LYS A 180 -0.70 21.98 34.46
C LYS A 180 -0.83 23.48 34.67
N CYS A 181 -1.00 24.21 33.57
CA CYS A 181 -1.22 25.64 33.58
C CYS A 181 -2.65 25.96 34.01
N GLU A 182 -2.80 26.63 35.14
CA GLU A 182 -4.07 27.09 35.68
C GLU A 182 -4.06 28.59 35.94
N ALA A 183 -5.23 29.21 35.95
CA ALA A 183 -5.34 30.65 36.16
C ALA A 183 -4.82 31.02 37.55
N CYS A 184 -3.90 31.96 37.59
CA CYS A 184 -3.37 32.44 38.86
C CYS A 184 -4.11 33.70 39.29
N ASP A 185 -4.73 33.65 40.46
CA ASP A 185 -5.27 34.83 41.11
C ASP A 185 -4.17 35.51 41.93
N CYS A 186 -3.34 36.31 41.24
CA CYS A 186 -2.18 36.94 41.86
C CYS A 186 -2.57 38.20 42.72
N GLY A 187 -3.87 38.46 42.92
CA GLY A 187 -4.38 39.56 43.76
C GLY A 187 -4.12 40.95 43.17
N GLU A 188 -4.76 42.00 43.73
CA GLU A 188 -4.77 43.37 43.17
C GLU A 188 -3.39 44.07 43.09
N ASN A 189 -2.31 43.45 43.58
CA ASN A 189 -0.95 44.03 43.58
C ASN A 189 0.12 43.15 42.93
N ALA A 190 -0.23 42.09 42.21
CA ALA A 190 0.77 41.35 41.46
C ALA A 190 1.13 42.08 40.16
N SER A 191 2.42 42.37 40.02
CA SER A 191 3.05 42.64 38.74
C SER A 191 2.65 41.57 37.71
N LEU A 192 2.55 41.97 36.44
CA LEU A 192 2.09 41.23 35.25
C LEU A 192 2.67 39.81 34.97
N LEU A 193 3.42 39.24 35.89
CA LEU A 193 3.97 37.90 35.87
C LEU A 193 3.61 37.22 37.20
N CYS A 194 2.67 36.28 37.12
CA CYS A 194 2.84 35.02 37.81
C CYS A 194 3.97 34.30 37.03
#